data_AF-A0A1F5E2E6-F1
#
_entry.id   AF-A0A1F5E2E6-F1
#
_cell.length_a   1.000
_cell.length_b   1.000
_cell.length_c   1.000
_cell.angle_alpha   90.00
_cell.angle_beta   90.00
_cell.angle_gamma   90.00
#
_symmetry.space_group_name_H-M   'P 1'
#
loop_
_entity.id
_entity.type
_entity.pdbx_description
1 polymer ?
#
loop_
_entity_poly.entity_id
_entity_poly.type
_entity_poly.pdbx_seq_one_letter_code
_entity_poly.pdbx_strand_id
1 'polypeptide(L)'
;MGEFTQPAENRFGKEWVSFGDQPGLKTQGLIDLEQKKMAGIKVLPGISIGASFYFEARKKGTEDSILTQVNQEILSFLSVGKPVAVRSSATDESGGTGIYYTSFFVPSGNSEQDLKTLSQMQENVYWNFEAELVNRESFGKTAGMGILIQPLAGDVFNDHFMPVLSGVITLVNDEPALRLVIGLGTRAVDTSEALIFKRERVFDPKLILTALNTLREADAINLKTEGLDTIKITQEIRARTLSQLPKLNQLVNSWQETLSPENGHYWEFAINEQSPEAFIVQNAKEKRRPAKETELGPLEGKVLFEGTDVVNTGTRKGRGIIFAGAGRGFYIKDLEIVARLNHQFKGFLLILPDVFFSQVAGRPAVELTHFSNAAAVIEIQRKREKPQFFGLQPTVDHTRGRGGDHFTQLTNSRDILFLGVAPNDYDPEPEDILGPLSAKKGSFIGIWDVDFKVVNTPKEGRVELLSEVVVPEHSFKEPELTHWQSEMGDLGYSLLESKEFLEAGEALLQMSEAMRHILNQPHLGFEAFAGIDRLQKEQIESLQKAINVVLKNIYMLGSYDDFIRLEKHYVPEADFPLEEYLKEFLKRLSTTTKNR
;
A
#
# COMPACT_ATOMS: atom_id res chain seq x y z
N MET A 1 -10.58 -30.78 -58.65
CA MET A 1 -10.00 -29.43 -58.44
C MET A 1 -11.15 -28.52 -58.06
N GLY A 2 -11.43 -28.38 -56.76
CA GLY A 2 -12.41 -27.43 -56.26
C GLY A 2 -11.68 -26.13 -55.92
N GLU A 3 -12.24 -25.01 -56.37
CA GLU A 3 -11.72 -23.67 -56.09
C GLU A 3 -11.62 -23.45 -54.57
N PHE A 4 -10.40 -23.21 -54.09
CA PHE A 4 -10.18 -22.63 -52.77
C PHE A 4 -10.74 -21.21 -52.81
N THR A 5 -11.99 -21.03 -52.40
CA THR A 5 -12.46 -19.74 -51.93
C THR A 5 -11.61 -19.36 -50.72
N GLN A 6 -10.79 -18.31 -50.86
CA GLN A 6 -10.15 -17.67 -49.72
C GLN A 6 -11.21 -17.40 -48.64
N PRO A 7 -10.96 -17.69 -47.35
CA PRO A 7 -11.93 -17.38 -46.32
C PRO A 7 -12.20 -15.88 -46.33
N ALA A 8 -13.49 -15.53 -46.28
CA ALA A 8 -13.96 -14.18 -45.99
C ALA A 8 -13.24 -13.64 -44.74
N GLU A 9 -12.94 -12.34 -44.73
CA GLU A 9 -12.19 -11.62 -43.69
C GLU A 9 -12.23 -12.29 -42.30
N ASN A 10 -11.06 -12.61 -41.75
CA ASN A 10 -10.94 -13.28 -40.46
C ASN A 10 -11.82 -12.58 -39.38
N ARG A 11 -12.82 -13.32 -38.87
CA ARG A 11 -13.77 -12.89 -37.83
C ARG A 11 -13.24 -13.09 -36.41
N PHE A 12 -12.17 -13.86 -36.23
CA PHE A 12 -11.58 -14.14 -34.92
C PHE A 12 -11.05 -12.86 -34.26
N GLY A 13 -11.50 -12.59 -33.03
CA GLY A 13 -11.16 -11.36 -32.31
C GLY A 13 -11.99 -10.13 -32.69
N LYS A 14 -12.97 -10.26 -33.59
CA LYS A 14 -13.87 -9.17 -33.99
C LYS A 14 -15.32 -9.40 -33.53
N GLU A 15 -15.76 -10.65 -33.49
CA GLU A 15 -17.11 -11.04 -33.11
C GLU A 15 -17.07 -12.32 -32.28
N TRP A 16 -18.09 -12.55 -31.44
CA TRP A 16 -18.24 -13.81 -30.72
C TRP A 16 -18.71 -14.91 -31.64
N VAL A 17 -18.06 -16.07 -31.55
CA VAL A 17 -18.50 -17.31 -32.18
C VAL A 17 -18.79 -18.32 -31.08
N SER A 18 -19.96 -18.94 -31.09
CA SER A 18 -20.37 -19.86 -30.03
C SER A 18 -20.76 -21.21 -30.59
N PHE A 19 -20.21 -22.26 -30.00
CA PHE A 19 -20.55 -23.65 -30.25
C PHE A 19 -21.24 -24.21 -29.01
N GLY A 20 -22.49 -24.64 -29.15
CA GLY A 20 -23.27 -25.24 -28.07
C GLY A 20 -23.76 -24.24 -27.03
N ASP A 21 -24.32 -24.77 -25.94
CA ASP A 21 -25.00 -24.01 -24.90
C ASP A 21 -24.17 -23.90 -23.62
N GLN A 22 -24.48 -22.90 -22.79
CA GLN A 22 -23.85 -22.66 -21.49
C GLN A 22 -22.34 -22.33 -21.61
N PRO A 23 -21.98 -21.11 -22.03
CA PRO A 23 -20.58 -20.71 -22.33
C PRO A 23 -19.65 -20.64 -21.09
N GLY A 24 -20.20 -20.84 -19.89
CA GLY A 24 -19.50 -20.70 -18.62
C GLY A 24 -19.38 -19.24 -18.16
N LEU A 25 -18.96 -19.06 -16.90
CA LEU A 25 -19.02 -17.78 -16.20
C LEU A 25 -18.04 -16.74 -16.75
N LYS A 26 -16.83 -17.14 -17.17
CA LYS A 26 -15.84 -16.21 -17.73
C LYS A 26 -16.29 -15.65 -19.06
N THR A 27 -16.73 -16.51 -19.97
CA THR A 27 -17.25 -16.09 -21.27
C THR A 27 -18.50 -15.25 -21.11
N GLN A 28 -19.45 -15.68 -20.29
CA GLN A 28 -20.67 -14.90 -20.04
C GLN A 28 -20.35 -13.54 -19.43
N GLY A 29 -19.41 -13.47 -18.49
CA GLY A 29 -18.96 -12.22 -17.88
C GLY A 29 -18.38 -11.24 -18.89
N LEU A 30 -17.65 -11.71 -19.90
CA LEU A 30 -17.13 -10.86 -20.98
C LEU A 30 -18.25 -10.38 -21.91
N ILE A 31 -19.16 -11.26 -22.32
CA ILE A 31 -20.33 -10.90 -23.15
C ILE A 31 -21.17 -9.84 -22.43
N ASP A 32 -21.46 -10.02 -21.14
CA ASP A 32 -22.22 -9.07 -20.33
C ASP A 32 -21.51 -7.71 -20.21
N LEU A 33 -20.18 -7.71 -20.10
CA LEU A 33 -19.40 -6.49 -20.01
C LEU A 33 -19.37 -5.73 -21.34
N GLU A 34 -19.23 -6.44 -22.46
CA GLU A 34 -19.22 -5.84 -23.80
C GLU A 34 -20.53 -5.08 -24.08
N GLN A 35 -21.66 -5.63 -23.66
CA GLN A 35 -22.98 -5.01 -23.82
C GLN A 35 -23.10 -3.67 -23.08
N LYS A 36 -22.30 -3.42 -22.04
CA LYS A 36 -22.28 -2.14 -21.31
C LYS A 36 -21.65 -1.00 -22.11
N LYS A 37 -20.88 -1.29 -23.18
CA LYS A 37 -20.24 -0.30 -24.06
C LYS A 37 -19.47 0.80 -23.29
N MET A 38 -18.66 0.38 -22.32
CA MET A 38 -17.92 1.31 -21.46
C MET A 38 -16.79 1.99 -22.24
N ALA A 39 -16.56 3.27 -21.95
CA ALA A 39 -15.45 4.02 -22.55
C ALA A 39 -14.09 3.56 -22.00
N GLY A 40 -13.04 3.66 -22.82
CA GLY A 40 -11.65 3.40 -22.41
C GLY A 40 -11.26 1.92 -22.33
N ILE A 41 -12.22 1.01 -22.48
CA ILE A 41 -11.99 -0.43 -22.49
C ILE A 41 -12.63 -1.09 -23.70
N LYS A 42 -12.09 -2.23 -24.10
CA LYS A 42 -12.63 -3.10 -25.14
C LYS A 42 -12.65 -4.54 -24.63
N VAL A 43 -13.79 -5.21 -24.73
CA VAL A 43 -13.83 -6.67 -24.52
C VAL A 43 -13.23 -7.33 -25.76
N LEU A 44 -12.37 -8.32 -25.56
CA LEU A 44 -11.78 -9.07 -26.66
C LEU A 44 -12.67 -10.28 -27.01
N PRO A 45 -13.40 -10.26 -28.15
CA PRO A 45 -14.26 -11.38 -28.51
C PRO A 45 -13.42 -12.62 -28.81
N GLY A 46 -14.00 -13.79 -28.55
CA GLY A 46 -13.37 -15.08 -28.81
C GLY A 46 -14.36 -16.10 -29.34
N ILE A 47 -13.90 -17.34 -29.37
CA ILE A 47 -14.73 -18.50 -29.63
C ILE A 47 -15.09 -19.12 -28.27
N SER A 48 -16.38 -19.39 -28.08
CA SER A 48 -16.92 -20.07 -26.92
C SER A 48 -17.34 -21.49 -27.30
N ILE A 49 -16.83 -22.49 -26.60
CA ILE A 49 -17.35 -23.85 -26.61
C ILE A 49 -18.15 -24.03 -25.32
N GLY A 50 -19.45 -24.26 -25.44
CA GLY A 50 -20.37 -24.41 -24.34
C GLY A 50 -20.18 -25.70 -23.56
N ALA A 51 -20.57 -25.69 -22.28
CA ALA A 51 -20.52 -26.85 -21.40
C ALA A 51 -21.39 -28.02 -21.87
N SER A 52 -22.32 -27.80 -22.81
CA SER A 52 -23.04 -28.88 -23.49
C SER A 52 -22.09 -29.92 -24.11
N PHE A 53 -20.96 -29.49 -24.67
CA PHE A 53 -19.95 -30.38 -25.27
C PHE A 53 -19.27 -31.26 -24.22
N TYR A 54 -18.96 -30.72 -23.04
CA TYR A 54 -18.43 -31.50 -21.92
C TYR A 54 -19.42 -32.60 -21.49
N PHE A 55 -20.71 -32.29 -21.39
CA PHE A 55 -21.71 -33.29 -21.03
C PHE A 55 -21.92 -34.36 -22.11
N GLU A 56 -21.76 -34.01 -23.38
CA GLU A 56 -21.78 -34.97 -24.49
C GLU A 56 -20.56 -35.89 -24.47
N ALA A 57 -19.36 -35.34 -24.25
CA ALA A 57 -18.12 -36.11 -24.08
C ALA A 57 -18.26 -37.15 -22.96
N ARG A 58 -18.81 -36.75 -21.81
CA ARG A 58 -19.02 -37.65 -20.67
C ARG A 58 -20.10 -38.73 -20.90
N LYS A 59 -21.07 -38.51 -21.80
CA LYS A 59 -22.22 -39.42 -22.03
C LYS A 59 -21.98 -40.44 -23.14
N LYS A 60 -21.12 -40.14 -24.11
CA LYS A 60 -20.85 -41.02 -25.25
C LYS A 60 -19.34 -41.10 -25.40
N GLY A 61 -18.77 -42.31 -25.28
CA GLY A 61 -17.39 -42.60 -25.67
C GLY A 61 -17.13 -42.47 -27.19
N THR A 62 -17.68 -41.42 -27.81
CA THR A 62 -17.52 -40.99 -29.21
C THR A 62 -16.83 -39.61 -29.27
N GLU A 63 -16.04 -39.30 -28.25
CA GLU A 63 -15.34 -38.03 -28.00
C GLU A 63 -14.65 -37.47 -29.25
N ASP A 64 -14.05 -38.35 -30.06
CA ASP A 64 -13.18 -37.94 -31.16
C ASP A 64 -13.92 -37.26 -32.32
N SER A 65 -15.16 -37.63 -32.66
CA SER A 65 -15.72 -37.19 -33.98
C SER A 65 -16.34 -35.79 -33.99
N ILE A 66 -17.02 -35.38 -32.91
CA ILE A 66 -17.71 -34.09 -32.83
C ILE A 66 -16.73 -32.96 -32.48
N LEU A 67 -15.89 -33.15 -31.46
CA LEU A 67 -14.86 -32.16 -31.10
C LEU A 67 -13.86 -31.94 -32.22
N THR A 68 -13.51 -32.99 -32.98
CA THR A 68 -12.65 -32.85 -34.15
C THR A 68 -13.27 -31.96 -35.24
N GLN A 69 -14.56 -32.10 -35.53
CA GLN A 69 -15.24 -31.25 -36.51
C GLN A 69 -15.29 -29.79 -36.05
N VAL A 70 -15.63 -29.56 -34.79
CA VAL A 70 -15.64 -28.20 -34.21
C VAL A 70 -14.23 -27.61 -34.20
N ASN A 71 -13.20 -28.39 -33.86
CA ASN A 71 -11.81 -27.92 -33.87
C ASN A 71 -11.32 -27.59 -35.27
N GLN A 72 -11.70 -28.37 -36.29
CA GLN A 72 -11.41 -28.03 -37.68
C GLN A 72 -12.06 -26.68 -38.09
N GLU A 73 -13.31 -26.45 -37.68
CA GLU A 73 -13.97 -25.16 -37.91
C GLU A 73 -13.28 -24.03 -37.14
N ILE A 74 -12.91 -24.24 -35.87
CA ILE A 74 -12.17 -23.28 -35.06
C ILE A 74 -10.86 -22.88 -35.73
N LEU A 75 -10.07 -23.85 -36.17
CA LEU A 75 -8.79 -23.61 -36.86
C LEU A 75 -8.97 -22.78 -38.14
N SER A 76 -10.10 -22.91 -38.83
CA SER A 76 -10.40 -22.10 -40.02
C SER A 76 -10.55 -20.61 -39.71
N PHE A 77 -10.86 -20.24 -38.45
CA PHE A 77 -10.88 -18.85 -38.00
C PHE A 77 -9.51 -18.35 -37.51
N LEU A 78 -8.58 -19.24 -37.15
CA LEU A 78 -7.31 -18.82 -36.57
C LEU A 78 -6.32 -18.36 -37.64
N SER A 79 -5.53 -17.34 -37.31
CA SER A 79 -4.44 -16.88 -38.18
C SER A 79 -3.12 -17.56 -37.81
N VAL A 80 -2.41 -18.04 -38.83
CA VAL A 80 -1.06 -18.60 -38.69
C VAL A 80 -0.12 -17.60 -38.02
N GLY A 81 0.66 -18.08 -37.04
CA GLY A 81 1.66 -17.29 -36.31
C GLY A 81 1.09 -16.28 -35.31
N LYS A 82 -0.24 -16.24 -35.10
CA LYS A 82 -0.88 -15.36 -34.11
C LYS A 82 -1.20 -16.15 -32.84
N PRO A 83 -0.61 -15.81 -31.68
CA PRO A 83 -0.87 -16.54 -30.45
C PRO A 83 -2.34 -16.46 -30.01
N VAL A 84 -2.81 -17.57 -29.45
CA VAL A 84 -4.17 -17.80 -28.99
C VAL A 84 -4.10 -18.32 -27.55
N ALA A 85 -5.00 -17.85 -26.70
CA ALA A 85 -5.20 -18.37 -25.35
C ALA A 85 -6.41 -19.32 -25.35
N VAL A 86 -6.21 -20.53 -24.84
CA VAL A 86 -7.27 -21.52 -24.58
C VAL A 86 -7.48 -21.57 -23.07
N ARG A 87 -8.69 -21.19 -22.65
CA ARG A 87 -9.05 -20.96 -21.25
C ARG A 87 -10.24 -21.80 -20.87
N SER A 88 -10.21 -22.37 -19.68
CA SER A 88 -11.40 -22.97 -19.08
C SER A 88 -12.44 -21.90 -18.71
N SER A 89 -13.72 -22.24 -18.83
CA SER A 89 -14.85 -21.38 -18.43
C SER A 89 -15.92 -22.25 -17.76
N ALA A 90 -15.78 -22.46 -16.44
CA ALA A 90 -16.72 -23.31 -15.69
C ALA A 90 -18.10 -22.65 -15.58
N THR A 91 -19.17 -23.46 -15.54
CA THR A 91 -20.53 -22.96 -15.22
C THR A 91 -20.72 -22.68 -13.74
N ASP A 92 -19.80 -23.15 -12.89
CA ASP A 92 -19.75 -22.91 -11.46
C ASP A 92 -18.29 -22.73 -11.00
N GLU A 93 -18.00 -21.59 -10.38
CA GLU A 93 -16.70 -21.23 -9.80
C GLU A 93 -16.67 -21.38 -8.26
N SER A 94 -17.63 -22.10 -7.67
CA SER A 94 -17.72 -22.35 -6.22
C SER A 94 -16.46 -22.99 -5.60
N GLY A 95 -15.53 -23.51 -6.42
CA GLY A 95 -14.20 -23.92 -6.00
C GLY A 95 -13.24 -22.77 -5.64
N GLY A 96 -13.36 -21.58 -6.23
CA GLY A 96 -12.42 -20.46 -6.09
C GLY A 96 -11.79 -19.99 -7.42
N THR A 97 -11.07 -18.86 -7.38
CA THR A 97 -10.37 -18.26 -8.51
C THR A 97 -9.01 -18.92 -8.73
N GLY A 98 -8.59 -19.15 -9.98
CA GLY A 98 -7.24 -19.63 -10.32
C GLY A 98 -7.04 -21.16 -10.29
N ILE A 99 -8.12 -21.94 -10.24
CA ILE A 99 -8.05 -23.42 -10.14
C ILE A 99 -7.78 -24.08 -11.50
N TYR A 100 -8.03 -23.38 -12.59
CA TYR A 100 -8.02 -23.96 -13.92
C TYR A 100 -6.99 -23.29 -14.83
N TYR A 101 -6.33 -24.11 -15.65
CA TYR A 101 -5.23 -23.72 -16.51
C TYR A 101 -5.66 -22.85 -17.70
N THR A 102 -4.78 -21.92 -18.07
CA THR A 102 -4.76 -21.29 -19.40
C THR A 102 -3.59 -21.86 -20.18
N SER A 103 -3.85 -22.33 -21.39
CA SER A 103 -2.80 -22.75 -22.33
C SER A 103 -2.65 -21.75 -23.46
N PHE A 104 -1.45 -21.62 -24.00
CA PHE A 104 -1.19 -20.79 -25.17
C PHE A 104 -0.84 -21.66 -26.36
N PHE A 105 -1.35 -21.28 -27.52
CA PHE A 105 -1.21 -21.98 -28.79
C PHE A 105 -0.82 -20.99 -29.88
N VAL A 106 0.14 -21.34 -30.73
CA VAL A 106 0.49 -20.57 -31.93
C VAL A 106 0.20 -21.44 -33.16
N PRO A 107 -0.82 -21.11 -33.99
CA PRO A 107 -1.13 -21.92 -35.16
C PRO A 107 0.03 -21.92 -36.15
N SER A 108 0.52 -23.11 -36.50
CA SER A 108 1.66 -23.30 -37.41
C SER A 108 1.25 -23.22 -38.88
N GLY A 109 -0.03 -23.44 -39.18
CA GLY A 109 -0.56 -23.60 -40.54
C GLY A 109 -0.55 -25.06 -41.02
N ASN A 110 0.05 -25.97 -40.24
CA ASN A 110 -0.09 -27.41 -40.47
C ASN A 110 -1.37 -27.90 -39.81
N SER A 111 -2.45 -28.05 -40.59
CA SER A 111 -3.78 -28.37 -40.07
C SER A 111 -3.84 -29.64 -39.22
N GLU A 112 -3.02 -30.67 -39.50
CA GLU A 112 -3.02 -31.91 -38.71
C GLU A 112 -2.37 -31.71 -37.34
N GLN A 113 -1.24 -31.01 -37.30
CA GLN A 113 -0.53 -30.68 -36.07
C GLN A 113 -1.31 -29.68 -35.21
N ASP A 114 -1.86 -28.64 -35.84
CA ASP A 114 -2.66 -27.61 -35.18
C ASP A 114 -3.93 -28.21 -34.58
N LEU A 115 -4.59 -29.14 -35.29
CA LEU A 115 -5.76 -29.88 -34.81
C LEU A 115 -5.41 -30.75 -33.62
N LYS A 116 -4.33 -31.53 -33.72
CA LYS A 116 -3.86 -32.36 -32.61
C LYS A 116 -3.56 -31.52 -31.36
N THR A 117 -2.88 -30.39 -31.54
CA THR A 117 -2.49 -29.50 -30.44
C THR A 117 -3.71 -28.86 -29.78
N LEU A 118 -4.64 -28.33 -30.57
CA LEU A 118 -5.87 -27.73 -30.06
C LEU A 118 -6.75 -28.75 -29.33
N SER A 119 -6.94 -29.95 -29.89
CA SER A 119 -7.68 -31.03 -29.24
C SER A 119 -7.05 -31.41 -27.90
N GLN A 120 -5.74 -31.61 -27.86
CA GLN A 120 -5.03 -31.95 -26.63
C GLN A 120 -5.17 -30.86 -25.55
N MET A 121 -5.14 -29.57 -25.92
CA MET A 121 -5.36 -28.49 -24.96
C MET A 121 -6.78 -28.47 -24.39
N GLN A 122 -7.80 -28.76 -25.21
CA GLN A 122 -9.19 -28.83 -24.77
C GLN A 122 -9.45 -30.06 -23.88
N GLU A 123 -8.90 -31.21 -24.25
CA GLU A 123 -8.93 -32.44 -23.44
C GLU A 123 -8.30 -32.20 -22.07
N ASN A 124 -7.13 -31.52 -22.02
CA ASN A 124 -6.49 -31.15 -20.76
C ASN A 124 -7.38 -30.26 -19.88
N VAL A 125 -8.16 -29.36 -20.47
CA VAL A 125 -9.12 -28.53 -19.71
C VAL A 125 -10.21 -29.42 -19.07
N TYR A 126 -10.79 -30.34 -19.83
CA TYR A 126 -11.82 -31.25 -19.32
C TYR A 126 -11.27 -32.22 -18.27
N TRP A 127 -10.11 -32.82 -18.52
CA TRP A 127 -9.46 -33.73 -17.57
C TRP A 127 -9.18 -33.06 -16.22
N ASN A 128 -8.63 -31.84 -16.24
CA ASN A 128 -8.37 -31.08 -15.02
C ASN A 128 -9.67 -30.72 -14.30
N PHE A 129 -10.74 -30.39 -15.02
CA PHE A 129 -12.04 -30.15 -14.42
C PHE A 129 -12.58 -31.41 -13.72
N GLU A 130 -12.51 -32.57 -14.36
CA GLU A 130 -12.96 -33.83 -13.77
C GLU A 130 -12.15 -34.21 -12.52
N ALA A 131 -10.84 -34.04 -12.54
CA ALA A 131 -9.98 -34.25 -11.38
C ALA A 131 -10.42 -33.37 -10.19
N GLU A 132 -10.76 -32.10 -10.44
CA GLU A 132 -11.25 -31.18 -9.41
C GLU A 132 -12.67 -31.54 -8.92
N LEU A 133 -13.55 -32.04 -9.81
CA LEU A 133 -14.88 -32.54 -9.43
C LEU A 133 -14.79 -33.71 -8.44
N VAL A 134 -13.84 -34.63 -8.65
CA VAL A 134 -13.63 -35.80 -7.77
C VAL A 134 -13.10 -35.36 -6.40
N ASN A 135 -12.26 -34.33 -6.36
CA ASN A 135 -11.59 -33.88 -5.14
C ASN A 135 -12.44 -32.96 -4.26
N ARG A 136 -13.60 -32.48 -4.71
CA ARG A 136 -14.43 -31.54 -3.94
C ARG A 136 -15.88 -32.00 -3.83
N GLU A 137 -16.28 -32.32 -2.60
CA GLU A 137 -17.66 -32.69 -2.24
C GLU A 137 -18.71 -31.61 -2.56
N SER A 138 -18.28 -30.37 -2.83
CA SER A 138 -19.13 -29.19 -3.01
C SER A 138 -19.54 -28.87 -4.45
N PHE A 139 -18.98 -29.53 -5.48
CA PHE A 139 -19.44 -29.29 -6.85
C PHE A 139 -20.84 -29.88 -7.04
N GLY A 140 -21.80 -29.03 -7.39
CA GLY A 140 -23.17 -29.46 -7.64
C GLY A 140 -23.24 -30.52 -8.75
N LYS A 141 -24.25 -31.40 -8.70
CA LYS A 141 -24.50 -32.46 -9.70
C LYS A 141 -24.73 -31.94 -11.14
N THR A 142 -24.72 -30.63 -11.36
CA THR A 142 -24.96 -29.94 -12.64
C THR A 142 -23.77 -29.09 -13.11
N ALA A 143 -22.61 -29.18 -12.47
CA ALA A 143 -21.43 -28.42 -12.88
C ALA A 143 -20.92 -28.88 -14.27
N GLY A 144 -20.64 -27.92 -15.14
CA GLY A 144 -20.16 -28.13 -16.50
C GLY A 144 -18.97 -27.23 -16.82
N MET A 145 -18.23 -27.58 -17.86
CA MET A 145 -17.04 -26.85 -18.28
C MET A 145 -17.16 -26.40 -19.74
N GLY A 146 -17.23 -25.08 -19.94
CA GLY A 146 -17.03 -24.47 -21.25
C GLY A 146 -15.55 -24.16 -21.50
N ILE A 147 -15.22 -23.81 -22.73
CA ILE A 147 -13.87 -23.40 -23.14
C ILE A 147 -13.97 -22.07 -23.88
N LEU A 148 -13.09 -21.14 -23.52
CA LEU A 148 -12.94 -19.84 -24.14
C LEU A 148 -11.62 -19.80 -24.91
N ILE A 149 -11.68 -19.57 -26.21
CA ILE A 149 -10.52 -19.46 -27.10
C ILE A 149 -10.46 -18.01 -27.58
N GLN A 150 -9.43 -17.27 -27.17
CA GLN A 150 -9.29 -15.84 -27.48
C GLN A 150 -7.95 -15.56 -28.17
N PRO A 151 -7.90 -14.60 -29.12
CA PRO A 151 -6.62 -14.10 -29.58
C PRO A 151 -5.87 -13.48 -28.39
N LEU A 152 -4.56 -13.58 -28.38
CA LEU A 152 -3.76 -12.93 -27.35
C LEU A 152 -3.61 -11.44 -27.70
N ALA A 153 -4.03 -10.54 -26.81
CA ALA A 153 -3.83 -9.10 -27.00
C ALA A 153 -2.39 -8.70 -26.66
N GLY A 154 -1.63 -8.27 -27.66
CA GLY A 154 -0.24 -7.88 -27.48
C GLY A 154 0.42 -7.40 -28.77
N ASP A 155 1.73 -7.19 -28.68
CA ASP A 155 2.59 -6.74 -29.77
C ASP A 155 3.78 -7.69 -29.95
N VAL A 156 4.40 -7.61 -31.13
CA VAL A 156 5.63 -8.36 -31.42
C VAL A 156 6.84 -7.56 -30.92
N PHE A 157 7.72 -8.25 -30.20
CA PHE A 157 9.01 -7.77 -29.70
C PHE A 157 10.10 -8.77 -30.12
N ASN A 158 10.80 -8.47 -31.21
CA ASN A 158 11.71 -9.43 -31.86
C ASN A 158 10.97 -10.74 -32.21
N ASP A 159 11.45 -11.87 -31.70
CA ASP A 159 10.83 -13.19 -31.88
C ASP A 159 9.74 -13.52 -30.84
N HIS A 160 9.32 -12.55 -30.02
CA HIS A 160 8.37 -12.76 -28.94
C HIS A 160 7.10 -11.96 -29.14
N PHE A 161 5.99 -12.46 -28.58
CA PHE A 161 4.70 -11.77 -28.57
C PHE A 161 4.22 -11.62 -27.13
N MET A 162 3.90 -10.40 -26.72
CA MET A 162 3.40 -10.12 -25.37
C MET A 162 2.60 -8.81 -25.30
N PRO A 163 1.70 -8.67 -24.33
CA PRO A 163 1.16 -7.38 -23.94
C PRO A 163 2.28 -6.44 -23.47
N VAL A 164 2.10 -5.15 -23.68
CA VAL A 164 3.04 -4.14 -23.18
C VAL A 164 2.85 -3.94 -21.66
N LEU A 165 1.60 -4.05 -21.21
CA LEU A 165 1.18 -4.15 -19.82
C LEU A 165 0.05 -5.17 -19.71
N SER A 166 0.02 -5.91 -18.61
CA SER A 166 -1.13 -6.72 -18.24
C SER A 166 -1.28 -6.77 -16.73
N GLY A 167 -2.44 -7.19 -16.25
CA GLY A 167 -2.69 -7.17 -14.83
C GLY A 167 -4.08 -7.61 -14.43
N VAL A 168 -4.32 -7.45 -13.13
CA VAL A 168 -5.57 -7.74 -12.45
C VAL A 168 -6.00 -6.52 -11.66
N ILE A 169 -7.27 -6.15 -11.76
CA ILE A 169 -7.88 -5.15 -10.87
C ILE A 169 -9.13 -5.74 -10.21
N THR A 170 -9.22 -5.58 -8.89
CA THR A 170 -10.15 -6.31 -7.99
C THR A 170 -10.36 -5.55 -6.68
N LEU A 171 -11.33 -5.98 -5.87
CA LEU A 171 -11.46 -5.55 -4.48
C LEU A 171 -10.86 -6.59 -3.52
N VAL A 172 -9.98 -6.13 -2.62
CA VAL A 172 -9.49 -6.92 -1.48
C VAL A 172 -9.96 -6.24 -0.20
N ASN A 173 -10.83 -6.89 0.56
CA ASN A 173 -11.47 -6.31 1.76
C ASN A 173 -12.17 -4.97 1.47
N ASP A 174 -12.94 -4.91 0.37
CA ASP A 174 -13.62 -3.71 -0.13
C ASP A 174 -12.69 -2.53 -0.51
N GLU A 175 -11.38 -2.75 -0.55
CA GLU A 175 -10.40 -1.77 -1.01
C GLU A 175 -9.90 -2.12 -2.43
N PRO A 176 -9.75 -1.12 -3.32
CA PRO A 176 -9.15 -1.34 -4.64
C PRO A 176 -7.76 -1.98 -4.56
N ALA A 177 -7.51 -2.98 -5.40
CA ALA A 177 -6.20 -3.57 -5.57
C ALA A 177 -5.87 -3.75 -7.05
N LEU A 178 -4.69 -3.29 -7.45
CA LEU A 178 -4.16 -3.42 -8.81
C LEU A 178 -2.87 -4.23 -8.75
N ARG A 179 -2.83 -5.32 -9.52
CA ARG A 179 -1.62 -6.12 -9.76
C ARG A 179 -1.17 -5.89 -11.19
N LEU A 180 0.08 -5.51 -11.38
CA LEU A 180 0.60 -5.06 -12.67
C LEU A 180 1.91 -5.77 -13.02
N VAL A 181 2.04 -6.18 -14.27
CA VAL A 181 3.25 -6.77 -14.86
C VAL A 181 3.52 -6.21 -16.27
N ILE A 182 4.77 -6.34 -16.72
CA ILE A 182 5.13 -6.17 -18.13
C ILE A 182 5.12 -7.55 -18.77
N GLY A 183 4.51 -7.68 -19.95
CA GLY A 183 4.34 -8.97 -20.63
C GLY A 183 3.03 -9.66 -20.29
N LEU A 184 3.01 -11.00 -20.32
CA LEU A 184 1.85 -11.85 -20.05
C LEU A 184 1.38 -11.77 -18.60
N GLY A 185 0.05 -11.81 -18.40
CA GLY A 185 -0.58 -11.68 -17.08
C GLY A 185 -0.46 -12.91 -16.17
N THR A 186 0.25 -13.96 -16.60
CA THR A 186 0.48 -15.20 -15.84
C THR A 186 1.05 -14.90 -14.44
N ARG A 187 2.06 -14.04 -14.36
CA ARG A 187 2.68 -13.62 -13.09
C ARG A 187 1.78 -12.73 -12.23
N ALA A 188 0.84 -11.99 -12.83
CA ALA A 188 -0.08 -11.13 -12.09
C ALA A 188 -1.09 -11.94 -11.25
N VAL A 189 -1.39 -13.17 -11.68
CA VAL A 189 -2.28 -14.10 -10.99
C VAL A 189 -1.53 -14.86 -9.88
N ASP A 190 -0.29 -15.29 -10.13
CA ASP A 190 0.53 -16.13 -9.23
C ASP A 190 1.24 -15.39 -8.08
N THR A 191 1.20 -14.05 -8.03
CA THR A 191 1.65 -13.16 -6.93
C THR A 191 3.16 -13.09 -6.62
N SER A 192 4.03 -13.90 -7.22
CA SER A 192 5.46 -13.94 -6.84
C SER A 192 6.29 -12.75 -7.31
N GLU A 193 5.88 -12.04 -8.38
CA GLU A 193 6.69 -10.98 -9.01
C GLU A 193 5.87 -9.81 -9.59
N ALA A 194 4.59 -9.72 -9.26
CA ALA A 194 3.74 -8.61 -9.70
C ALA A 194 3.93 -7.36 -8.82
N LEU A 195 3.87 -6.18 -9.42
CA LEU A 195 3.72 -4.94 -8.67
C LEU A 195 2.31 -4.88 -8.09
N ILE A 196 2.16 -4.63 -6.80
CA ILE A 196 0.87 -4.59 -6.12
C ILE A 196 0.63 -3.19 -5.57
N PHE A 197 -0.47 -2.57 -6.01
CA PHE A 197 -0.97 -1.30 -5.48
C PHE A 197 -2.30 -1.54 -4.79
N LYS A 198 -2.54 -0.86 -3.67
CA LYS A 198 -3.77 -0.96 -2.89
C LYS A 198 -4.35 0.43 -2.62
N ARG A 199 -5.67 0.51 -2.41
CA ARG A 199 -6.40 1.73 -2.01
C ARG A 199 -6.16 2.89 -2.99
N GLU A 200 -5.89 4.09 -2.49
CA GLU A 200 -5.65 5.29 -3.27
C GLU A 200 -4.47 5.17 -4.24
N ARG A 201 -3.49 4.29 -3.94
CA ARG A 201 -2.29 4.10 -4.78
C ARG A 201 -2.57 3.44 -6.11
N VAL A 202 -3.70 2.74 -6.23
CA VAL A 202 -4.19 2.22 -7.51
C VAL A 202 -4.41 3.34 -8.53
N PHE A 203 -4.67 4.57 -8.05
CA PHE A 203 -4.98 5.75 -8.86
C PHE A 203 -3.81 6.74 -8.97
N ASP A 204 -2.61 6.39 -8.47
CA ASP A 204 -1.42 7.26 -8.54
C ASP A 204 -0.51 6.89 -9.72
N PRO A 205 -0.58 7.62 -10.85
CA PRO A 205 0.23 7.31 -12.03
C PRO A 205 1.73 7.53 -11.83
N LYS A 206 2.15 8.43 -10.91
CA LYS A 206 3.57 8.69 -10.67
C LYS A 206 4.21 7.53 -9.90
N LEU A 207 3.48 6.99 -8.93
CA LEU A 207 3.91 5.80 -8.20
C LEU A 207 4.00 4.60 -9.13
N ILE A 208 2.96 4.36 -9.95
CA ILE A 208 2.94 3.25 -10.92
C ILE A 208 4.11 3.37 -11.92
N LEU A 209 4.36 4.57 -12.45
CA LEU A 209 5.51 4.84 -13.33
C LEU A 209 6.84 4.46 -12.65
N THR A 210 7.04 4.90 -11.41
CA THR A 210 8.27 4.61 -10.65
C THR A 210 8.44 3.11 -10.44
N ALA A 211 7.34 2.42 -10.11
CA ALA A 211 7.36 1.00 -9.82
C ALA A 211 7.65 0.13 -11.06
N LEU A 212 7.07 0.46 -12.21
CA LEU A 212 7.34 -0.25 -13.47
C LEU A 212 8.83 -0.23 -13.88
N ASN A 213 9.60 0.77 -13.43
CA ASN A 213 11.04 0.85 -13.71
C ASN A 213 11.88 -0.19 -12.93
N THR A 214 11.33 -0.81 -11.88
CA THR A 214 12.06 -1.82 -11.11
C THR A 214 11.97 -3.22 -11.71
N LEU A 215 10.93 -3.50 -12.50
CA LEU A 215 10.77 -4.78 -13.18
C LEU A 215 11.97 -5.09 -14.09
N ARG A 216 12.38 -6.36 -14.09
CA ARG A 216 13.56 -6.87 -14.80
C ARG A 216 13.24 -7.91 -15.86
N GLU A 217 12.15 -8.64 -15.68
CA GLU A 217 11.76 -9.76 -16.54
C GLU A 217 10.28 -9.66 -16.90
N ALA A 218 9.93 -10.25 -18.04
CA ALA A 218 8.58 -10.30 -18.58
C ALA A 218 8.35 -11.68 -19.19
N ASP A 219 7.17 -12.26 -18.99
CA ASP A 219 6.76 -13.47 -19.70
C ASP A 219 6.20 -13.10 -21.08
N ALA A 220 6.58 -13.87 -22.09
CA ALA A 220 6.18 -13.67 -23.47
C ALA A 220 5.99 -15.01 -24.18
N ILE A 221 5.26 -15.01 -25.30
CA ILE A 221 5.18 -16.17 -26.19
C ILE A 221 6.33 -16.09 -27.20
N ASN A 222 7.19 -17.09 -27.23
CA ASN A 222 8.22 -17.22 -28.24
C ASN A 222 7.59 -17.76 -29.53
N LEU A 223 7.64 -16.95 -30.60
CA LEU A 223 7.01 -17.26 -31.88
C LEU A 223 7.77 -18.33 -32.70
N LYS A 224 9.00 -18.68 -32.30
CA LYS A 224 9.81 -19.73 -32.93
C LYS A 224 9.64 -21.09 -32.26
N THR A 225 9.57 -21.12 -30.94
CA THR A 225 9.37 -22.36 -30.16
C THR A 225 7.90 -22.63 -29.86
N GLU A 226 7.02 -21.66 -30.14
CA GLU A 226 5.58 -21.71 -29.89
C GLU A 226 5.22 -21.87 -28.39
N GLY A 227 6.17 -21.57 -27.50
CA GLY A 227 6.07 -21.76 -26.06
C GLY A 227 6.15 -20.45 -25.25
N LEU A 228 5.93 -20.57 -23.94
CA LEU A 228 6.10 -19.47 -22.98
C LEU A 228 7.57 -19.35 -22.58
N ASP A 229 8.13 -18.15 -22.75
CA ASP A 229 9.49 -17.79 -22.39
C ASP A 229 9.50 -16.61 -21.42
N THR A 230 10.53 -16.53 -20.59
CA THR A 230 10.82 -15.36 -19.76
C THR A 230 11.98 -14.57 -20.38
N ILE A 231 11.73 -13.30 -20.70
CA ILE A 231 12.70 -12.41 -21.33
C ILE A 231 13.09 -11.26 -20.40
N LYS A 232 14.29 -10.71 -20.61
CA LYS A 232 14.73 -9.49 -19.91
C LYS A 232 14.03 -8.26 -20.48
N ILE A 233 13.59 -7.37 -19.60
CA ILE A 233 13.02 -6.08 -19.97
C ILE A 233 14.15 -5.15 -20.41
N THR A 234 14.21 -4.88 -21.71
CA THR A 234 15.13 -3.91 -22.32
C THR A 234 14.62 -2.48 -22.12
N GLN A 235 15.47 -1.48 -22.39
CA GLN A 235 15.05 -0.07 -22.37
C GLN A 235 13.96 0.23 -23.41
N GLU A 236 13.97 -0.47 -24.55
CA GLU A 236 12.95 -0.32 -25.58
C GLU A 236 11.58 -0.82 -25.10
N ILE A 237 11.52 -2.03 -24.56
CA ILE A 237 10.30 -2.60 -23.97
C ILE A 237 9.78 -1.63 -22.90
N ARG A 238 10.66 -1.17 -22.02
CA ARG A 238 10.31 -0.23 -20.95
C ARG A 238 9.74 1.08 -21.49
N ALA A 239 10.38 1.71 -22.46
CA ALA A 239 9.88 2.96 -23.05
C ALA A 239 8.49 2.78 -23.67
N ARG A 240 8.27 1.67 -24.38
CA ARG A 240 6.98 1.30 -24.95
C ARG A 240 5.94 1.09 -23.85
N THR A 241 6.25 0.35 -22.78
CA THR A 241 5.40 0.20 -21.58
C THR A 241 4.99 1.53 -20.96
N LEU A 242 5.96 2.40 -20.64
CA LEU A 242 5.66 3.64 -19.93
C LEU A 242 4.79 4.58 -20.77
N SER A 243 4.91 4.54 -22.10
CA SER A 243 4.04 5.31 -22.99
C SER A 243 2.56 4.92 -22.92
N GLN A 244 2.23 3.74 -22.39
CA GLN A 244 0.86 3.22 -22.29
C GLN A 244 0.19 3.52 -20.94
N LEU A 245 0.87 4.20 -20.00
CA LEU A 245 0.27 4.56 -18.70
C LEU A 245 -1.05 5.35 -18.79
N PRO A 246 -1.27 6.26 -19.76
CA PRO A 246 -2.56 6.91 -19.91
C PRO A 246 -3.71 5.92 -20.17
N LYS A 247 -3.47 4.84 -20.93
CA LYS A 247 -4.47 3.78 -21.17
C LYS A 247 -4.76 2.98 -19.90
N LEU A 248 -3.73 2.71 -19.08
CA LEU A 248 -3.91 2.06 -17.77
C LEU A 248 -4.79 2.91 -16.85
N ASN A 249 -4.53 4.22 -16.76
CA ASN A 249 -5.35 5.12 -15.94
C ASN A 249 -6.81 5.16 -16.40
N GLN A 250 -7.05 5.19 -17.71
CA GLN A 250 -8.40 5.11 -18.27
C GLN A 250 -9.08 3.79 -17.88
N LEU A 251 -8.38 2.65 -18.00
CA LEU A 251 -8.90 1.35 -17.59
C LEU A 251 -9.26 1.31 -16.10
N VAL A 252 -8.39 1.83 -15.22
CA VAL A 252 -8.61 1.87 -13.77
C VAL A 252 -9.85 2.71 -13.43
N ASN A 253 -10.03 3.85 -14.10
CA ASN A 253 -11.20 4.70 -13.93
C ASN A 253 -12.48 4.00 -14.43
N SER A 254 -12.44 3.37 -15.61
CA SER A 254 -13.58 2.60 -16.13
C SER A 254 -13.94 1.43 -15.20
N TRP A 255 -12.97 0.78 -14.59
CA TRP A 255 -13.23 -0.26 -13.59
C TRP A 255 -13.94 0.32 -12.36
N GLN A 256 -13.47 1.45 -11.85
CA GLN A 256 -14.06 2.12 -10.69
C GLN A 256 -15.54 2.47 -10.91
N GLU A 257 -15.92 2.87 -12.13
CA GLU A 257 -17.32 3.13 -12.51
C GLU A 257 -18.22 1.90 -12.43
N THR A 258 -17.66 0.69 -12.44
CA THR A 258 -18.46 -0.55 -12.28
C THR A 258 -18.77 -0.91 -10.84
N LEU A 259 -18.08 -0.28 -9.88
CA LEU A 259 -18.21 -0.62 -8.47
C LEU A 259 -19.51 -0.06 -7.91
N SER A 260 -20.21 -0.87 -7.13
CA SER A 260 -21.34 -0.43 -6.33
C SER A 260 -21.23 -0.93 -4.88
N PRO A 261 -22.05 -0.43 -3.94
CA PRO A 261 -22.09 -0.96 -2.59
C PRO A 261 -22.39 -2.46 -2.52
N GLU A 262 -23.12 -2.99 -3.51
CA GLU A 262 -23.58 -4.39 -3.52
C GLU A 262 -22.77 -5.30 -4.44
N ASN A 263 -22.00 -4.75 -5.39
CA ASN A 263 -21.27 -5.54 -6.39
C ASN A 263 -19.85 -5.02 -6.60
N GLY A 264 -18.89 -5.94 -6.58
CA GLY A 264 -17.53 -5.73 -7.07
C GLY A 264 -17.33 -6.37 -8.45
N HIS A 265 -16.24 -6.01 -9.11
CA HIS A 265 -15.85 -6.60 -10.38
C HIS A 265 -14.37 -6.99 -10.34
N TYR A 266 -14.07 -8.18 -10.82
CA TYR A 266 -12.72 -8.67 -11.07
C TYR A 266 -12.44 -8.54 -12.56
N TRP A 267 -11.42 -7.78 -12.95
CA TRP A 267 -10.97 -7.69 -14.34
C TRP A 267 -9.53 -8.18 -14.49
N GLU A 268 -9.31 -9.11 -15.42
CA GLU A 268 -7.99 -9.30 -16.04
C GLU A 268 -7.93 -8.50 -17.33
N PHE A 269 -6.81 -7.82 -17.53
CA PHE A 269 -6.63 -6.93 -18.67
C PHE A 269 -5.28 -7.09 -19.35
N ALA A 270 -5.23 -6.67 -20.60
CA ALA A 270 -4.04 -6.57 -21.42
C ALA A 270 -4.04 -5.25 -22.20
N ILE A 271 -2.88 -4.61 -22.32
CA ILE A 271 -2.69 -3.36 -23.05
C ILE A 271 -1.67 -3.62 -24.15
N ASN A 272 -2.04 -3.24 -25.38
CA ASN A 272 -1.14 -3.21 -26.53
C ASN A 272 -0.98 -1.77 -27.05
N GLU A 273 -0.05 -1.56 -27.97
CA GLU A 273 0.20 -0.24 -28.56
C GLU A 273 -0.84 0.13 -29.61
N GLN A 274 -1.30 -0.86 -30.38
CA GLN A 274 -2.12 -0.65 -31.58
C GLN A 274 -3.55 -0.21 -31.28
N SER A 275 -4.14 -0.68 -30.18
CA SER A 275 -5.51 -0.35 -29.79
C SER A 275 -5.53 0.93 -28.96
N PRO A 276 -6.44 1.89 -29.20
CA PRO A 276 -6.60 3.04 -28.31
C PRO A 276 -7.07 2.63 -26.91
N GLU A 277 -7.83 1.53 -26.82
CA GLU A 277 -8.45 1.03 -25.59
C GLU A 277 -7.66 -0.15 -25.01
N ALA A 278 -7.73 -0.32 -23.69
CA ALA A 278 -7.23 -1.50 -23.02
C ALA A 278 -8.20 -2.68 -23.21
N PHE A 279 -7.67 -3.90 -23.33
CA PHE A 279 -8.49 -5.10 -23.51
C PHE A 279 -8.85 -5.74 -22.18
N ILE A 280 -10.13 -5.98 -21.95
CA ILE A 280 -10.59 -6.85 -20.87
C ILE A 280 -10.64 -8.27 -21.40
N VAL A 281 -9.83 -9.13 -20.79
CA VAL A 281 -9.66 -10.53 -21.20
C VAL A 281 -10.36 -11.49 -20.24
N GLN A 282 -10.69 -11.07 -19.02
CA GLN A 282 -11.60 -11.80 -18.13
C GLN A 282 -12.40 -10.80 -17.30
N ASN A 283 -13.68 -11.09 -17.09
CA ASN A 283 -14.53 -10.34 -16.15
C ASN A 283 -15.33 -11.33 -15.30
N ALA A 284 -15.31 -11.13 -13.99
CA ALA A 284 -16.16 -11.85 -13.07
C ALA A 284 -16.81 -10.86 -12.09
N LYS A 285 -18.08 -11.13 -11.73
CA LYS A 285 -18.73 -10.40 -10.64
C LYS A 285 -18.14 -10.91 -9.33
N GLU A 286 -17.58 -10.00 -8.55
CA GLU A 286 -17.18 -10.29 -7.18
C GLU A 286 -18.39 -10.07 -6.29
N LYS A 287 -18.96 -11.16 -5.77
CA LYS A 287 -19.77 -11.04 -4.55
C LYS A 287 -18.82 -10.51 -3.49
N ARG A 288 -19.08 -9.32 -2.96
CA ARG A 288 -18.38 -8.82 -1.78
C ARG A 288 -18.49 -9.90 -0.72
N ARG A 289 -17.39 -10.63 -0.52
CA ARG A 289 -17.32 -11.53 0.61
C ARG A 289 -17.36 -10.61 1.81
N PRO A 290 -18.24 -10.82 2.81
CA PRO A 290 -18.13 -10.07 4.06
C PRO A 290 -16.66 -10.12 4.46
N ALA A 291 -16.09 -8.96 4.82
CA ALA A 291 -14.68 -8.85 5.19
C ALA A 291 -14.35 -10.07 6.04
N LYS A 292 -13.41 -10.89 5.54
CA LYS A 292 -13.07 -12.17 6.18
C LYS A 292 -12.93 -11.84 7.67
N GLU A 293 -13.66 -12.52 8.55
CA GLU A 293 -13.40 -12.41 9.99
C GLU A 293 -11.97 -12.93 10.17
N THR A 294 -11.01 -12.04 10.02
CA THR A 294 -9.62 -12.26 10.38
C THR A 294 -9.61 -12.50 11.88
N GLU A 295 -8.73 -13.36 12.37
CA GLU A 295 -8.53 -13.51 13.82
C GLU A 295 -8.18 -12.15 14.48
N LEU A 296 -7.77 -11.15 13.68
CA LEU A 296 -7.55 -9.75 14.05
C LEU A 296 -8.83 -8.96 14.41
N GLY A 297 -10.02 -9.50 14.11
CA GLY A 297 -11.30 -8.83 14.33
C GLY A 297 -11.57 -7.66 13.36
N PRO A 298 -12.70 -6.94 13.53
CA PRO A 298 -13.07 -5.83 12.66
C PRO A 298 -12.10 -4.65 12.78
N LEU A 299 -11.98 -3.89 11.69
CA LEU A 299 -11.25 -2.62 11.66
C LEU A 299 -12.00 -1.59 12.50
N GLU A 300 -11.30 -0.96 13.45
CA GLU A 300 -11.80 0.16 14.25
C GLU A 300 -11.22 1.50 13.77
N GLY A 301 -10.12 1.48 13.02
CA GLY A 301 -9.42 2.68 12.55
C GLY A 301 -8.64 2.50 11.26
N LYS A 302 -7.79 3.49 10.91
CA LYS A 302 -6.95 3.46 9.70
C LYS A 302 -5.76 2.54 9.92
N VAL A 303 -5.60 1.52 9.06
CA VAL A 303 -4.46 0.59 9.16
C VAL A 303 -3.14 1.32 8.91
N LEU A 304 -2.24 1.27 9.89
CA LEU A 304 -0.86 1.74 9.80
C LEU A 304 0.07 0.62 9.30
N PHE A 305 -0.07 -0.59 9.87
CA PHE A 305 0.75 -1.75 9.51
C PHE A 305 -0.03 -3.06 9.58
N GLU A 306 0.38 -4.02 8.75
CA GLU A 306 0.05 -5.44 8.87
C GLU A 306 1.34 -6.27 8.68
N GLY A 307 1.47 -7.37 9.41
CA GLY A 307 2.66 -8.22 9.34
C GLY A 307 2.41 -9.63 9.84
N THR A 308 3.35 -10.54 9.58
CA THR A 308 3.25 -11.97 9.94
C THR A 308 4.34 -12.42 10.91
N ASP A 309 5.32 -11.57 11.21
CA ASP A 309 6.35 -11.85 12.22
C ASP A 309 5.84 -11.35 13.58
N VAL A 310 5.21 -12.24 14.35
CA VAL A 310 4.47 -11.88 15.55
C VAL A 310 5.10 -12.52 16.79
N VAL A 311 5.35 -11.73 17.82
CA VAL A 311 5.67 -12.24 19.17
C VAL A 311 4.66 -11.69 20.17
N ASN A 312 4.16 -12.59 21.03
CA ASN A 312 3.07 -12.39 21.98
C ASN A 312 1.73 -12.07 21.27
N THR A 313 0.66 -12.74 21.70
CA THR A 313 -0.69 -12.54 21.15
C THR A 313 -1.55 -11.70 22.08
N GLY A 314 -2.53 -11.01 21.51
CA GLY A 314 -3.50 -10.22 22.26
C GLY A 314 -3.80 -8.88 21.60
N THR A 315 -4.52 -8.04 22.34
CA THR A 315 -4.86 -6.67 21.92
C THR A 315 -4.29 -5.67 22.91
N ARG A 316 -3.75 -4.58 22.40
CA ARG A 316 -3.33 -3.41 23.17
C ARG A 316 -3.89 -2.16 22.53
N LYS A 317 -4.36 -1.24 23.36
CA LYS A 317 -4.68 0.12 22.96
C LYS A 317 -3.78 1.05 23.75
N GLY A 318 -3.40 2.15 23.12
CA GLY A 318 -2.54 3.14 23.74
C GLY A 318 -2.65 4.46 23.01
N ARG A 319 -1.90 5.43 23.51
CA ARG A 319 -1.75 6.75 22.90
C ARG A 319 -0.28 7.05 22.76
N GLY A 320 0.08 7.64 21.63
CA GLY A 320 1.45 7.99 21.35
C GLY A 320 2.20 6.97 20.53
N ILE A 321 2.77 7.44 19.42
CA ILE A 321 3.64 6.67 18.53
C ILE A 321 5.00 7.35 18.49
N ILE A 322 6.04 6.60 18.84
CA ILE A 322 7.44 7.02 18.76
C ILE A 322 8.10 6.26 17.62
N PHE A 323 8.59 6.95 16.60
CA PHE A 323 9.31 6.34 15.48
C PHE A 323 10.79 6.70 15.52
N ALA A 324 11.63 5.75 15.91
CA ALA A 324 13.09 5.89 15.95
C ALA A 324 13.71 5.59 14.57
N GLY A 325 13.31 6.34 13.57
CA GLY A 325 13.70 6.15 12.16
C GLY A 325 13.07 7.16 11.21
N ALA A 326 12.40 8.18 11.76
CA ALA A 326 11.61 9.14 11.00
C ALA A 326 12.52 9.91 10.03
N GLY A 327 12.12 9.95 8.75
CA GLY A 327 12.93 10.54 7.70
C GLY A 327 14.10 9.67 7.21
N ARG A 328 14.02 8.34 7.41
CA ARG A 328 14.93 7.31 6.85
C ARG A 328 16.38 7.36 7.35
N GLY A 329 16.59 7.64 8.64
CA GLY A 329 17.91 7.59 9.26
C GLY A 329 17.86 7.05 10.69
N PHE A 330 19.02 6.66 11.23
CA PHE A 330 19.15 6.26 12.63
C PHE A 330 20.58 6.46 13.11
N TYR A 331 20.77 7.18 14.22
CA TYR A 331 22.08 7.29 14.88
C TYR A 331 22.07 6.59 16.24
N ILE A 332 23.25 6.11 16.66
CA ILE A 332 23.44 5.50 17.98
C ILE A 332 22.99 6.42 19.11
N LYS A 333 23.17 7.75 18.98
CA LYS A 333 22.72 8.73 19.98
C LYS A 333 21.19 8.78 20.14
N ASP A 334 20.44 8.35 19.12
CA ASP A 334 18.98 8.25 19.21
C ASP A 334 18.57 7.13 20.19
N LEU A 335 19.41 6.11 20.45
CA LEU A 335 19.14 5.05 21.45
C LEU A 335 18.96 5.62 22.86
N GLU A 336 19.82 6.55 23.28
CA GLU A 336 19.74 7.20 24.60
C GLU A 336 18.45 8.03 24.75
N ILE A 337 17.95 8.57 23.64
CA ILE A 337 16.68 9.30 23.64
C ILE A 337 15.52 8.31 23.76
N VAL A 338 15.52 7.22 22.98
CA VAL A 338 14.49 6.16 23.07
C VAL A 338 14.44 5.57 24.48
N ALA A 339 15.59 5.30 25.11
CA ALA A 339 15.66 4.79 26.48
C ALA A 339 15.02 5.75 27.49
N ARG A 340 15.32 7.05 27.37
CA ARG A 340 14.72 8.09 28.24
C ARG A 340 13.21 8.18 28.04
N LEU A 341 12.74 8.17 26.80
CA LEU A 341 11.31 8.19 26.48
C LEU A 341 10.61 6.93 27.03
N ASN A 342 11.22 5.75 26.88
CA ASN A 342 10.68 4.52 27.45
C ASN A 342 10.65 4.56 28.99
N HIS A 343 11.61 5.20 29.67
CA HIS A 343 11.53 5.36 31.13
C HIS A 343 10.39 6.32 31.55
N GLN A 344 10.12 7.34 30.75
CA GLN A 344 9.19 8.42 31.08
C GLN A 344 7.73 8.09 30.73
N PHE A 345 7.51 7.32 29.68
CA PHE A 345 6.17 7.04 29.15
C PHE A 345 5.83 5.55 29.24
N LYS A 346 4.53 5.26 29.32
CA LYS A 346 3.99 3.89 29.35
C LYS A 346 2.86 3.75 28.35
N GLY A 347 2.74 2.56 27.77
CA GLY A 347 1.63 2.21 26.89
C GLY A 347 1.69 2.85 25.49
N PHE A 348 2.86 3.30 25.05
CA PHE A 348 3.06 3.88 23.72
C PHE A 348 3.44 2.80 22.69
N LEU A 349 3.31 3.13 21.40
CA LEU A 349 3.80 2.31 20.29
C LEU A 349 5.21 2.76 19.92
N LEU A 350 6.16 1.83 19.87
CA LEU A 350 7.52 2.10 19.40
C LEU A 350 7.73 1.50 18.00
N ILE A 351 8.07 2.33 17.01
CA ILE A 351 8.42 1.89 15.67
C ILE A 351 9.93 2.00 15.50
N LEU A 352 10.55 0.93 14.99
CA LEU A 352 11.99 0.79 14.82
C LEU A 352 12.33 0.40 13.37
N PRO A 353 13.42 0.91 12.78
CA PRO A 353 13.94 0.44 11.50
C PRO A 353 14.66 -0.91 11.67
N ASP A 354 14.72 -1.71 10.60
CA ASP A 354 15.48 -2.97 10.48
C ASP A 354 16.90 -2.93 11.06
N VAL A 355 17.60 -1.80 10.93
CA VAL A 355 18.97 -1.63 11.44
C VAL A 355 19.06 -1.60 12.96
N PHE A 356 17.95 -1.37 13.67
CA PHE A 356 17.96 -1.19 15.12
C PHE A 356 18.53 -2.41 15.84
N PHE A 357 17.91 -3.59 15.69
CA PHE A 357 18.39 -4.79 16.40
C PHE A 357 19.78 -5.24 15.93
N SER A 358 20.09 -5.06 14.64
CA SER A 358 21.41 -5.38 14.07
C SER A 358 22.53 -4.52 14.66
N GLN A 359 22.31 -3.21 14.85
CA GLN A 359 23.32 -2.30 15.42
C GLN A 359 23.49 -2.44 16.93
N VAL A 360 22.45 -2.96 17.59
CA VAL A 360 22.35 -3.13 19.03
C VAL A 360 22.91 -4.46 19.50
N ALA A 361 22.86 -5.50 18.68
CA ALA A 361 23.41 -6.81 18.98
C ALA A 361 24.89 -6.72 19.44
N GLY A 362 25.17 -7.17 20.66
CA GLY A 362 26.52 -7.20 21.24
C GLY A 362 27.02 -5.87 21.84
N ARG A 363 26.18 -4.83 21.93
CA ARG A 363 26.55 -3.57 22.59
C ARG A 363 26.01 -3.49 24.02
N PRO A 364 26.84 -3.16 25.03
CA PRO A 364 26.41 -3.08 26.43
C PRO A 364 25.44 -1.92 26.73
N ALA A 365 25.20 -1.01 25.77
CA ALA A 365 24.35 0.16 25.96
C ALA A 365 22.85 -0.12 25.81
N VAL A 366 22.44 -1.29 25.28
CA VAL A 366 21.02 -1.64 25.19
C VAL A 366 20.68 -2.71 26.22
N GLU A 367 20.09 -2.26 27.31
CA GLU A 367 19.53 -3.11 28.35
C GLU A 367 18.06 -3.46 28.06
N LEU A 368 17.56 -4.54 28.68
CA LEU A 368 16.15 -4.98 28.72
C LEU A 368 15.13 -3.84 28.95
N THR A 369 15.57 -2.75 29.57
CA THR A 369 14.80 -1.55 29.92
C THR A 369 14.45 -0.65 28.72
N HIS A 370 14.89 -0.93 27.49
CA HIS A 370 14.59 -0.07 26.33
C HIS A 370 13.17 -0.22 25.80
N PHE A 371 12.49 -1.32 26.11
CA PHE A 371 11.13 -1.62 25.62
C PHE A 371 10.12 -1.82 26.75
N SER A 372 10.56 -1.83 28.00
CA SER A 372 9.81 -2.32 29.16
C SER A 372 8.47 -1.63 29.42
N ASN A 373 8.24 -0.45 28.84
CA ASN A 373 7.04 0.34 29.03
C ASN A 373 6.23 0.56 27.74
N ALA A 374 6.69 0.07 26.59
CA ALA A 374 5.93 0.11 25.35
C ALA A 374 4.73 -0.85 25.42
N ALA A 375 3.59 -0.45 24.84
CA ALA A 375 2.48 -1.37 24.62
C ALA A 375 2.81 -2.38 23.52
N ALA A 376 3.51 -1.91 22.48
CA ALA A 376 3.96 -2.72 21.37
C ALA A 376 5.22 -2.14 20.72
N VAL A 377 6.01 -3.01 20.10
CA VAL A 377 7.19 -2.68 19.31
C VAL A 377 6.97 -3.17 17.88
N ILE A 378 7.11 -2.27 16.91
CA ILE A 378 6.98 -2.54 15.48
C ILE A 378 8.35 -2.42 14.84
N GLU A 379 8.78 -3.46 14.13
CA GLU A 379 10.01 -3.40 13.33
C GLU A 379 9.68 -3.32 11.84
N ILE A 380 10.24 -2.31 11.16
CA ILE A 380 10.15 -2.18 9.72
C ILE A 380 11.30 -2.97 9.07
N GLN A 381 11.00 -4.18 8.59
CA GLN A 381 11.92 -5.17 8.03
C GLN A 381 12.10 -4.97 6.52
N ARG A 382 13.18 -4.29 6.12
CA ARG A 382 13.49 -4.07 4.70
C ARG A 382 14.55 -5.05 4.20
N LYS A 383 14.36 -5.58 2.98
CA LYS A 383 15.38 -6.38 2.30
C LYS A 383 16.39 -5.45 1.63
N ARG A 384 17.59 -5.30 2.20
CA ARG A 384 18.64 -4.44 1.63
C ARG A 384 19.51 -5.23 0.65
N GLU A 385 19.47 -4.87 -0.63
CA GLU A 385 20.22 -5.62 -1.66
C GLU A 385 21.75 -5.37 -1.62
N LYS A 386 22.24 -4.27 -1.02
CA LYS A 386 23.67 -3.99 -0.79
C LYS A 386 23.88 -3.06 0.41
N PRO A 387 25.03 -3.11 1.10
CA PRO A 387 25.38 -2.12 2.13
C PRO A 387 25.52 -0.75 1.48
N GLN A 388 24.50 0.10 1.63
CA GLN A 388 24.58 1.49 1.25
C GLN A 388 25.32 2.25 2.36
N PHE A 389 26.52 2.73 2.02
CA PHE A 389 27.36 3.67 2.76
C PHE A 389 28.13 3.17 3.99
N PHE A 390 29.30 3.79 4.16
CA PHE A 390 30.40 3.47 5.06
C PHE A 390 29.98 3.09 6.49
N GLY A 391 30.38 1.90 6.93
CA GLY A 391 30.59 1.58 8.35
C GLY A 391 29.55 0.72 9.06
N LEU A 392 28.46 0.33 8.40
CA LEU A 392 27.52 -0.65 8.98
C LEU A 392 27.96 -2.07 8.61
N GLN A 393 28.20 -2.90 9.64
CA GLN A 393 28.40 -4.35 9.51
C GLN A 393 27.26 -4.99 8.69
N PRO A 394 27.42 -6.21 8.13
CA PRO A 394 26.37 -6.83 7.32
C PRO A 394 25.05 -6.81 8.09
N THR A 395 24.12 -5.97 7.67
CA THR A 395 22.79 -5.87 8.26
C THR A 395 22.12 -7.23 8.11
N VAL A 396 21.77 -7.84 9.25
CA VAL A 396 21.13 -9.15 9.26
C VAL A 396 19.76 -8.98 8.63
N ASP A 397 19.40 -9.86 7.69
CA ASP A 397 18.05 -9.91 7.12
C ASP A 397 17.10 -10.41 8.20
N HIS A 398 16.24 -9.51 8.68
CA HIS A 398 15.25 -9.77 9.74
C HIS A 398 13.90 -10.25 9.19
N THR A 399 13.73 -10.39 7.88
CA THR A 399 12.51 -10.94 7.30
C THR A 399 12.31 -12.43 7.67
N ARG A 400 11.10 -12.95 7.45
CA ARG A 400 10.73 -14.37 7.68
C ARG A 400 10.82 -14.81 9.16
N GLY A 401 10.43 -13.95 10.10
CA GLY A 401 10.32 -14.30 11.52
C GLY A 401 11.57 -14.02 12.36
N ARG A 402 12.67 -13.54 11.75
CA ARG A 402 13.94 -13.33 12.44
C ARG A 402 13.95 -12.08 13.33
N GLY A 403 13.13 -11.08 13.02
CA GLY A 403 12.94 -9.92 13.88
C GLY A 403 12.34 -10.31 15.24
N GLY A 404 11.32 -11.17 15.23
CA GLY A 404 10.70 -11.72 16.44
C GLY A 404 11.68 -12.52 17.29
N ASP A 405 12.56 -13.31 16.66
CA ASP A 405 13.63 -14.04 17.36
C ASP A 405 14.58 -13.09 18.09
N HIS A 406 15.03 -12.02 17.42
CA HIS A 406 15.90 -11.00 18.04
C HIS A 406 15.21 -10.24 19.16
N PHE A 407 13.93 -9.87 18.97
CA PHE A 407 13.14 -9.23 20.02
C PHE A 407 13.06 -10.11 21.27
N THR A 408 12.81 -11.42 21.10
CA THR A 408 12.72 -12.40 22.21
C THR A 408 14.07 -12.56 22.94
N GLN A 409 15.19 -12.46 22.23
CA GLN A 409 16.52 -12.47 22.86
C GLN A 409 16.78 -11.21 23.71
N LEU A 410 16.24 -10.06 23.28
CA LEU A 410 16.42 -8.78 23.95
C LEU A 410 15.44 -8.54 25.09
N THR A 411 14.26 -9.17 25.07
CA THR A 411 13.26 -9.07 26.14
C THR A 411 12.42 -10.34 26.29
N ASN A 412 12.24 -10.76 27.55
CA ASN A 412 11.36 -11.88 27.93
C ASN A 412 9.95 -11.42 28.35
N SER A 413 9.62 -10.12 28.18
CA SER A 413 8.31 -9.60 28.58
C SER A 413 7.22 -10.14 27.67
N ARG A 414 6.22 -10.79 28.27
CA ARG A 414 5.01 -11.26 27.56
C ARG A 414 3.95 -10.18 27.40
N ASP A 415 4.15 -9.04 28.06
CA ASP A 415 3.16 -7.97 28.11
C ASP A 415 3.25 -7.01 26.90
N ILE A 416 4.39 -7.02 26.22
CA ILE A 416 4.70 -6.19 25.05
C ILE A 416 4.42 -7.01 23.78
N LEU A 417 3.60 -6.48 22.89
CA LEU A 417 3.37 -7.09 21.58
C LEU A 417 4.51 -6.72 20.62
N PHE A 418 5.00 -7.67 19.82
CA PHE A 418 5.94 -7.39 18.74
C PHE A 418 5.31 -7.70 17.39
N LEU A 419 5.56 -6.84 16.41
CA LEU A 419 5.18 -7.07 15.02
C LEU A 419 6.32 -6.66 14.08
N GLY A 420 6.88 -7.62 13.35
CA GLY A 420 7.73 -7.39 12.20
C GLY A 420 6.90 -7.17 10.95
N VAL A 421 7.14 -6.05 10.28
CA VAL A 421 6.43 -5.60 9.09
C VAL A 421 7.43 -5.54 7.96
N ALA A 422 7.20 -6.28 6.88
CA ALA A 422 8.01 -6.20 5.68
C ALA A 422 7.29 -5.32 4.65
N PRO A 423 7.44 -3.99 4.68
CA PRO A 423 6.80 -3.13 3.70
C PRO A 423 7.37 -3.42 2.32
N ASN A 424 6.50 -3.44 1.32
CA ASN A 424 6.93 -3.37 -0.07
C ASN A 424 7.53 -1.98 -0.34
N ASP A 425 8.41 -1.87 -1.34
CA ASP A 425 9.02 -0.59 -1.74
C ASP A 425 7.99 0.51 -2.11
N TYR A 426 6.73 0.11 -2.29
CA TYR A 426 5.60 0.95 -2.67
C TYR A 426 4.46 0.92 -1.65
N ASP A 427 4.72 0.57 -0.39
CA ASP A 427 3.77 0.80 0.71
C ASP A 427 3.91 2.23 1.26
N PRO A 428 2.86 2.76 1.92
CA PRO A 428 2.96 3.68 3.02
C PRO A 428 4.33 3.97 3.57
N GLU A 429 4.99 5.14 3.39
CA GLU A 429 5.91 5.47 4.48
C GLU A 429 5.03 5.71 5.72
N PRO A 430 5.41 5.22 6.91
CA PRO A 430 4.58 5.38 8.11
C PRO A 430 4.16 6.82 8.33
N GLU A 431 5.05 7.77 8.03
CA GLU A 431 4.82 9.20 8.11
C GLU A 431 3.70 9.70 7.19
N ASP A 432 3.49 9.08 6.02
CA ASP A 432 2.40 9.45 5.10
C ASP A 432 1.02 9.13 5.71
N ILE A 433 0.94 8.06 6.50
CA ILE A 433 -0.29 7.63 7.18
C ILE A 433 -0.50 8.40 8.47
N LEU A 434 0.58 8.61 9.24
CA LEU A 434 0.60 9.30 10.53
C LEU A 434 0.40 10.81 10.40
N GLY A 435 0.65 11.40 9.23
CA GLY A 435 0.49 12.83 9.01
C GLY A 435 1.51 13.69 9.78
N PRO A 436 1.19 14.95 10.10
CA PRO A 436 2.15 15.88 10.68
C PRO A 436 2.66 15.42 12.04
N LEU A 437 3.97 15.57 12.26
CA LEU A 437 4.66 15.26 13.52
C LEU A 437 4.11 16.13 14.66
N SER A 438 3.89 15.53 15.82
CA SER A 438 3.60 16.26 17.06
C SER A 438 4.87 16.80 17.71
N ALA A 439 5.97 16.05 17.64
CA ALA A 439 7.28 16.50 18.12
C ALA A 439 8.42 15.76 17.39
N LYS A 440 9.62 16.35 17.40
CA LYS A 440 10.85 15.71 16.91
C LYS A 440 11.94 15.79 17.96
N LYS A 441 12.54 14.67 18.33
CA LYS A 441 13.69 14.60 19.24
C LYS A 441 14.89 13.99 18.53
N GLY A 442 16.09 14.46 18.86
CA GLY A 442 17.30 14.00 18.18
C GLY A 442 17.27 14.25 16.68
N SER A 443 17.97 13.40 15.91
CA SER A 443 18.05 13.57 14.45
C SER A 443 16.89 12.89 13.72
N PHE A 444 16.48 11.72 14.21
CA PHE A 444 15.56 10.82 13.50
C PHE A 444 14.42 10.26 14.38
N ILE A 445 14.14 10.84 15.54
CA ILE A 445 13.00 10.39 16.37
C ILE A 445 11.81 11.31 16.13
N GLY A 446 10.80 10.78 15.46
CA GLY A 446 9.49 11.42 15.29
C GLY A 446 8.50 10.93 16.34
N ILE A 447 7.62 11.83 16.80
CA ILE A 447 6.60 11.51 17.78
C ILE A 447 5.24 12.02 17.29
N TRP A 448 4.23 11.16 17.36
CA TRP A 448 2.84 11.47 17.05
C TRP A 448 1.97 11.18 18.26
N ASP A 449 1.14 12.15 18.63
CA ASP A 449 0.20 12.04 19.74
C ASP A 449 -1.18 11.59 19.23
N VAL A 450 -1.28 10.30 18.90
CA VAL A 450 -2.49 9.67 18.32
C VAL A 450 -2.85 8.40 19.07
N ASP A 451 -4.15 8.08 19.10
CA ASP A 451 -4.60 6.81 19.68
C ASP A 451 -4.37 5.68 18.68
N PHE A 452 -3.88 4.55 19.19
CA PHE A 452 -3.61 3.38 18.38
C PHE A 452 -4.18 2.11 19.01
N LYS A 453 -4.40 1.11 18.15
CA LYS A 453 -4.72 -0.27 18.53
C LYS A 453 -3.72 -1.20 17.84
N VAL A 454 -3.20 -2.16 18.59
CA VAL A 454 -2.41 -3.28 18.06
C VAL A 454 -3.14 -4.57 18.39
N VAL A 455 -3.31 -5.44 17.38
CA VAL A 455 -3.84 -6.79 17.55
C VAL A 455 -2.83 -7.77 16.98
N ASN A 456 -2.42 -8.74 17.79
CA ASN A 456 -1.55 -9.84 17.38
C ASN A 456 -2.27 -11.18 17.59
N THR A 457 -2.30 -12.00 16.55
CA THR A 457 -2.75 -13.39 16.56
C THR A 457 -1.53 -14.30 16.40
N PRO A 458 -1.65 -15.63 16.53
CA PRO A 458 -0.51 -16.52 16.29
C PRO A 458 0.10 -16.45 14.89
N LYS A 459 -0.61 -15.85 13.90
CA LYS A 459 -0.20 -15.86 12.49
C LYS A 459 0.02 -14.47 11.89
N GLU A 460 -0.65 -13.45 12.42
CA GLU A 460 -0.68 -12.12 11.84
C GLU A 460 -0.89 -11.06 12.92
N GLY A 461 -0.44 -9.85 12.64
CA GLY A 461 -0.68 -8.68 13.49
C GLY A 461 -1.05 -7.46 12.67
N ARG A 462 -1.80 -6.55 13.30
CA ARG A 462 -2.29 -5.30 12.70
C ARG A 462 -2.18 -4.14 13.68
N VAL A 463 -1.75 -3.00 13.16
CA VAL A 463 -1.71 -1.70 13.84
C VAL A 463 -2.71 -0.77 13.18
N GLU A 464 -3.59 -0.17 13.97
CA GLU A 464 -4.64 0.76 13.53
C GLU A 464 -4.50 2.10 14.28
N LEU A 465 -4.73 3.20 13.58
CA LEU A 465 -4.91 4.54 14.15
C LEU A 465 -6.39 4.75 14.44
N LEU A 466 -6.75 4.96 15.71
CA LEU A 466 -8.14 5.05 16.16
C LEU A 466 -8.71 6.47 16.07
N SER A 467 -7.86 7.50 16.12
CA SER A 467 -8.23 8.90 15.96
C SER A 467 -7.49 9.52 14.77
N GLU A 468 -8.18 10.40 14.04
CA GLU A 468 -7.48 11.32 13.14
C GLU A 468 -6.53 12.19 13.96
N VAL A 469 -5.39 12.59 13.37
CA VAL A 469 -4.42 13.46 14.02
C VAL A 469 -5.10 14.80 14.28
N VAL A 470 -5.69 14.96 15.46
CA VAL A 470 -6.25 16.23 15.90
C VAL A 470 -5.05 17.10 16.26
N VAL A 471 -4.58 17.90 15.31
CA VAL A 471 -3.82 19.11 15.64
C VAL A 471 -4.86 20.07 16.21
N PRO A 472 -4.88 20.36 17.53
CA PRO A 472 -5.83 21.33 18.05
C PRO A 472 -5.64 22.65 17.28
N GLU A 473 -6.73 23.26 16.80
CA GLU A 473 -6.72 24.52 16.02
C GLU A 473 -5.97 25.67 16.72
N HIS A 474 -5.69 25.54 18.02
CA HIS A 474 -4.96 26.52 18.85
C HIS A 474 -3.70 25.97 19.53
N SER A 475 -3.08 24.92 18.98
CA SER A 475 -1.83 24.38 19.52
C SER A 475 -0.63 25.20 19.05
N PHE A 476 -0.08 26.03 19.95
CA PHE A 476 1.23 26.63 19.74
C PHE A 476 2.27 25.53 19.56
N LYS A 477 3.16 25.66 18.56
CA LYS A 477 4.07 24.57 18.18
C LYS A 477 5.41 24.70 18.89
N GLU A 478 6.03 23.55 19.20
CA GLU A 478 7.37 23.49 19.82
C GLU A 478 8.42 24.36 19.09
N PRO A 479 8.49 24.41 17.73
CA PRO A 479 9.44 25.27 17.02
C PRO A 479 9.22 26.77 17.25
N GLU A 480 7.96 27.23 17.33
CA GLU A 480 7.61 28.62 17.57
C GLU A 480 8.01 29.04 18.99
N LEU A 481 7.66 28.20 19.97
CA LEU A 481 8.06 28.41 21.36
C LEU A 481 9.58 28.39 21.52
N THR A 482 10.30 27.53 20.81
CA THR A 482 11.76 27.47 20.82
C THR A 482 12.38 28.76 20.28
N HIS A 483 11.84 29.27 19.17
CA HIS A 483 12.28 30.52 18.58
C HIS A 483 12.07 31.70 19.53
N TRP A 484 10.86 31.88 20.06
CA TRP A 484 10.54 32.95 21.00
C TRP A 484 11.32 32.84 22.30
N GLN A 485 11.54 31.62 22.81
CA GLN A 485 12.36 31.39 24.00
C GLN A 485 13.79 31.90 23.80
N SER A 486 14.42 31.56 22.67
CA SER A 486 15.78 32.03 22.35
C SER A 486 15.81 33.54 22.21
N GLU A 487 14.88 34.10 21.44
CA GLU A 487 14.83 35.52 21.14
C GLU A 487 14.63 36.38 22.41
N MET A 488 13.68 35.98 23.28
CA MET A 488 13.50 36.65 24.58
C MET A 488 14.72 36.50 25.48
N GLY A 489 15.44 35.38 25.40
CA GLY A 489 16.69 35.18 26.12
C GLY A 489 17.76 36.17 25.68
N ASP A 490 18.01 36.24 24.37
CA ASP A 490 19.03 37.10 23.77
C ASP A 490 18.72 38.59 23.99
N LEU A 491 17.48 39.01 23.73
CA LEU A 491 17.04 40.39 23.98
C LEU A 491 17.10 40.71 25.48
N GLY A 492 16.63 39.80 26.33
CA GLY A 492 16.65 39.96 27.78
C GLY A 492 18.06 40.26 28.31
N TYR A 493 19.07 39.49 27.89
CA TYR A 493 20.46 39.75 28.25
C TYR A 493 20.96 41.12 27.77
N SER A 494 20.62 41.53 26.55
CA SER A 494 21.04 42.82 26.01
C SER A 494 20.44 44.01 26.77
N LEU A 495 19.22 43.88 27.29
CA LEU A 495 18.52 44.95 27.99
C LEU A 495 18.95 45.10 29.45
N LEU A 496 19.56 44.07 30.07
CA LEU A 496 20.10 44.16 31.43
C LEU A 496 21.20 45.22 31.58
N GLU A 497 21.89 45.57 30.49
CA GLU A 497 22.93 46.61 30.50
C GLU A 497 22.35 48.03 30.53
N SER A 498 21.05 48.19 30.25
CA SER A 498 20.36 49.47 30.28
C SER A 498 19.53 49.67 31.54
N LYS A 499 19.83 50.73 32.30
CA LYS A 499 19.04 51.10 33.49
C LYS A 499 17.58 51.42 33.18
N GLU A 500 17.30 51.86 31.96
CA GLU A 500 15.95 52.22 31.51
C GLU A 500 15.09 50.98 31.23
N PHE A 501 15.70 49.89 30.75
CA PHE A 501 15.01 48.67 30.34
C PHE A 501 15.25 47.49 31.28
N LEU A 502 15.82 47.73 32.46
CA LEU A 502 16.19 46.68 33.41
C LEU A 502 15.00 45.76 33.77
N GLU A 503 13.83 46.35 34.07
CA GLU A 503 12.61 45.57 34.39
C GLU A 503 12.13 44.73 33.20
N ALA A 504 12.28 45.24 31.96
CA ALA A 504 11.93 44.50 30.75
C ALA A 504 12.93 43.35 30.50
N GLY A 505 14.23 43.60 30.69
CA GLY A 505 15.28 42.58 30.56
C GLY A 505 15.10 41.42 31.53
N GLU A 506 14.84 41.72 32.81
CA GLU A 506 14.56 40.70 33.84
C GLU A 506 13.32 39.87 33.50
N ALA A 507 12.24 40.51 33.06
CA ALA A 507 10.99 39.83 32.71
C ALA A 507 11.14 38.93 31.47
N LEU A 508 11.87 39.37 30.45
CA LEU A 508 12.15 38.57 29.24
C LEU A 508 12.98 37.34 29.58
N LEU A 509 14.01 37.48 30.41
CA LEU A 509 14.82 36.34 30.86
C LEU A 509 13.99 35.34 31.66
N GLN A 510 13.19 35.83 32.61
CA GLN A 510 12.32 34.98 33.40
C GLN A 510 11.33 34.19 32.51
N MET A 511 10.78 34.84 31.48
CA MET A 511 9.85 34.18 30.56
C MET A 511 10.56 33.18 29.65
N SER A 512 11.77 33.51 29.19
CA SER A 512 12.64 32.57 28.46
C SER A 512 12.94 31.33 29.28
N GLU A 513 13.25 31.47 30.58
CA GLU A 513 13.50 30.32 31.45
C GLU A 513 12.25 29.45 31.66
N ALA A 514 11.09 30.07 31.85
CA ALA A 514 9.83 29.35 31.98
C ALA A 514 9.48 28.56 30.70
N MET A 515 9.67 29.16 29.52
CA MET A 515 9.48 28.46 28.25
C MET A 515 10.50 27.34 28.05
N ARG A 516 11.76 27.56 28.44
CA ARG A 516 12.81 26.52 28.43
C ARG A 516 12.40 25.32 29.28
N HIS A 517 11.74 25.53 30.43
CA HIS A 517 11.21 24.43 31.24
C HIS A 517 10.09 23.65 30.55
N ILE A 518 9.22 24.31 29.80
CA ILE A 518 8.16 23.68 28.99
C ILE A 518 8.79 22.87 27.84
N LEU A 519 9.73 23.47 27.12
CA LEU A 519 10.44 22.85 25.99
C LEU A 519 11.33 21.66 26.41
N ASN A 520 11.83 21.66 27.65
CA ASN A 520 12.63 20.57 28.20
C ASN A 520 11.81 19.41 28.74
N GLN A 521 10.47 19.48 28.70
CA GLN A 521 9.66 18.33 29.05
C GLN A 521 9.87 17.20 28.03
N PRO A 522 9.78 15.93 28.44
CA PRO A 522 9.74 14.83 27.48
C PRO A 522 8.37 14.85 26.78
N HIS A 523 8.30 14.52 25.48
CA HIS A 523 7.07 14.72 24.70
C HIS A 523 6.45 13.41 24.25
N LEU A 524 5.36 13.04 24.92
CA LEU A 524 4.17 12.46 24.32
C LEU A 524 3.04 13.40 24.75
N GLY A 525 2.39 14.06 23.80
CA GLY A 525 1.47 15.17 24.07
C GLY A 525 2.19 16.46 24.52
N PHE A 526 2.87 17.15 23.58
CA PHE A 526 3.40 18.48 23.86
C PHE A 526 2.28 19.40 24.33
N GLU A 527 2.38 19.86 25.57
CA GLU A 527 1.44 20.81 26.14
C GLU A 527 2.19 22.14 26.32
N ALA A 528 1.81 23.15 25.53
CA ALA A 528 2.44 24.48 25.50
C ALA A 528 2.37 25.24 26.85
N PHE A 529 1.65 24.68 27.82
CA PHE A 529 1.39 25.20 29.16
C PHE A 529 1.72 24.17 30.26
N ALA A 530 2.50 23.14 29.93
CA ALA A 530 2.76 22.05 30.84
C ALA A 530 3.46 22.51 32.13
N GLY A 531 3.07 21.90 33.26
CA GLY A 531 3.70 22.16 34.55
C GLY A 531 3.19 23.40 35.29
N ILE A 532 2.27 24.18 34.72
CA ILE A 532 1.60 25.30 35.41
C ILE A 532 0.98 24.85 36.74
N ASP A 533 0.32 23.69 36.73
CA ASP A 533 -0.35 23.13 37.92
C ASP A 533 0.62 22.66 39.01
N ARG A 534 1.93 22.68 38.75
CA ARG A 534 2.98 22.32 39.73
C ARG A 534 3.68 23.54 40.33
N LEU A 535 3.45 24.74 39.78
CA LEU A 535 4.04 25.97 40.29
C LEU A 535 3.52 26.32 41.67
N GLN A 536 4.37 26.86 42.54
CA GLN A 536 3.98 27.43 43.82
C GLN A 536 3.37 28.82 43.64
N LYS A 537 2.58 29.28 44.62
CA LYS A 537 1.87 30.58 44.54
C LYS A 537 2.81 31.75 44.22
N GLU A 538 3.96 31.81 44.89
CA GLU A 538 4.97 32.85 44.69
C GLU A 538 5.56 32.83 43.26
N GLN A 539 5.75 31.64 42.69
CA GLN A 539 6.20 31.46 41.31
C GLN A 539 5.14 31.90 40.30
N ILE A 540 3.86 31.62 40.59
CA ILE A 540 2.73 32.05 39.77
C ILE A 540 2.64 33.58 39.75
N GLU A 541 2.68 34.24 40.92
CA GLU A 541 2.61 35.70 41.01
C GLU A 541 3.79 36.37 40.31
N SER A 542 4.99 35.81 40.47
CA SER A 542 6.20 36.30 39.80
C SER A 542 6.09 36.19 38.27
N LEU A 543 5.64 35.04 37.75
CA LEU A 543 5.43 34.84 36.31
C LEU A 543 4.31 35.71 35.75
N GLN A 544 3.21 35.92 36.48
CA GLN A 544 2.16 36.84 36.07
C GLN A 544 2.68 38.27 35.93
N LYS A 545 3.55 38.72 36.85
CA LYS A 545 4.19 40.04 36.73
C LYS A 545 5.09 40.09 35.49
N ALA A 546 5.94 39.08 35.30
CA ALA A 546 6.84 39.01 34.15
C ALA A 546 6.08 39.03 32.81
N ILE A 547 5.05 38.20 32.66
CA ILE A 547 4.22 38.15 31.43
C ILE A 547 3.61 39.52 31.11
N ASN A 548 3.08 40.23 32.10
CA ASN A 548 2.52 41.56 31.88
C ASN A 548 3.56 42.60 31.44
N VAL A 549 4.81 42.49 31.93
CA VAL A 549 5.92 43.34 31.49
C VAL A 549 6.33 42.97 30.06
N VAL A 550 6.43 41.68 29.74
CA VAL A 550 6.76 41.20 28.39
C VAL A 550 5.70 41.65 27.38
N LEU A 551 4.41 41.50 27.68
CA LEU A 551 3.32 41.97 26.81
C LEU A 551 3.41 43.46 26.48
N LYS A 552 3.84 44.30 27.43
CA LYS A 552 4.05 45.74 27.21
C LYS A 552 5.26 46.06 26.33
N ASN A 553 6.23 45.15 26.23
CA ASN A 553 7.50 45.35 25.54
C ASN A 553 7.69 44.37 24.36
N ILE A 554 6.64 43.65 23.97
CA ILE A 554 6.69 42.62 22.92
C ILE A 554 7.09 43.19 21.55
N TYR A 555 6.85 44.48 21.33
CA TYR A 555 7.23 45.22 20.14
C TYR A 555 8.75 45.36 19.95
N MET A 556 9.54 45.03 20.97
CA MET A 556 11.01 45.08 20.91
C MET A 556 11.62 43.80 20.30
N LEU A 557 10.82 42.75 20.08
CA LEU A 557 11.26 41.49 19.49
C LEU A 557 11.32 41.61 17.96
N GLY A 558 12.36 41.04 17.34
CA GLY A 558 12.49 40.97 15.89
C GLY A 558 11.36 40.16 15.24
N SER A 559 10.84 39.13 15.92
CA SER A 559 9.66 38.39 15.47
C SER A 559 8.39 39.25 15.39
N TYR A 560 8.28 40.30 16.22
CA TYR A 560 7.20 41.28 16.13
C TYR A 560 7.38 42.18 14.89
N ASP A 561 8.59 42.65 14.64
CA ASP A 561 8.91 43.45 13.43
C ASP A 561 8.62 42.65 12.14
N ASP A 562 9.00 41.37 12.11
CA ASP A 562 8.71 40.46 11.00
C ASP A 562 7.20 40.27 10.82
N PHE A 563 6.46 40.07 11.90
CA PHE A 563 5.00 39.96 11.88
C PHE A 563 4.32 41.23 11.34
N ILE A 564 4.74 42.42 11.79
CA ILE A 564 4.20 43.69 11.29
C ILE A 564 4.47 43.84 9.79
N ARG A 565 5.69 43.51 9.34
CA ARG A 565 6.11 43.66 7.95
C ARG A 565 5.45 42.65 7.01
N LEU A 566 5.29 41.41 7.45
CA LEU A 566 4.92 40.29 6.58
C LEU A 566 3.46 39.87 6.73
N GLU A 567 2.88 39.94 7.91
CA GLU A 567 1.57 39.33 8.15
C GLU A 567 0.50 40.39 8.39
N LYS A 568 0.74 41.32 9.33
CA LYS A 568 -0.19 42.43 9.60
C LYS A 568 -0.33 43.40 8.42
N HIS A 569 0.68 43.46 7.56
CA HIS A 569 0.63 44.24 6.32
C HIS A 569 -0.38 43.66 5.30
N TYR A 570 -0.49 42.33 5.19
CA TYR A 570 -1.40 41.68 4.24
C TYR A 570 -2.74 41.29 4.89
N VAL A 571 -2.78 41.11 6.21
CA VAL A 571 -3.96 40.76 6.99
C VAL A 571 -4.03 41.69 8.21
N PRO A 572 -4.69 42.87 8.09
CA PRO A 572 -4.71 43.88 9.15
C PRO A 572 -5.31 43.41 10.48
N GLU A 573 -6.17 42.40 10.42
CA GLU A 573 -6.90 41.80 11.54
C GLU A 573 -6.09 40.72 12.27
N ALA A 574 -4.90 40.34 11.77
CA ALA A 574 -4.06 39.34 12.41
C ALA A 574 -3.57 39.82 13.78
N ASP A 575 -3.65 38.93 14.76
CA ASP A 575 -3.06 39.08 16.08
C ASP A 575 -1.69 38.40 16.11
N PHE A 576 -0.76 38.96 16.88
CA PHE A 576 0.61 38.43 16.94
C PHE A 576 0.61 37.11 17.73
N PRO A 577 1.06 35.97 17.16
CA PRO A 577 0.91 34.67 17.82
C PRO A 577 1.56 34.56 19.21
N LEU A 578 2.71 35.20 19.45
CA LEU A 578 3.32 35.22 20.78
C LEU A 578 2.48 36.03 21.79
N GLU A 579 1.80 37.10 21.34
CA GLU A 579 0.91 37.87 22.19
C GLU A 579 -0.28 37.01 22.65
N GLU A 580 -0.87 36.23 21.74
CA GLU A 580 -1.93 35.27 22.04
C GLU A 580 -1.46 34.19 23.02
N TYR A 581 -0.26 33.63 22.79
CA TYR A 581 0.35 32.64 23.70
C TYR A 581 0.47 33.17 25.12
N LEU A 582 1.04 34.37 25.29
CA LEU A 582 1.27 34.98 26.59
C LEU A 582 -0.05 35.32 27.31
N LYS A 583 -1.08 35.76 26.57
CA LYS A 583 -2.43 36.01 27.12
C LYS A 583 -3.08 34.72 27.63
N GLU A 584 -2.99 33.63 26.88
CA GLU A 584 -3.54 32.35 27.30
C GLU A 584 -2.74 31.75 28.46
N PHE A 585 -1.41 31.90 28.48
CA PHE A 585 -0.56 31.52 29.62
C PHE A 585 -1.01 32.26 30.88
N LEU A 586 -1.17 33.58 30.79
CA LEU A 586 -1.61 34.43 31.90
C LEU A 586 -2.98 33.98 32.44
N LYS A 587 -3.94 33.71 31.56
CA LYS A 587 -5.29 33.23 31.91
C LYS A 587 -5.26 31.88 32.63
N ARG A 588 -4.40 30.95 32.20
CA ARG A 588 -4.24 29.64 32.86
C ARG A 588 -3.66 29.79 34.26
N LEU A 589 -2.61 30.60 34.41
CA LEU A 589 -2.03 30.92 35.73
C LEU A 589 -3.07 31.52 36.69
N SER A 590 -3.93 32.42 36.20
CA SER A 590 -5.01 33.01 37.01
C SER A 590 -6.08 31.99 37.41
N THR A 591 -6.39 31.01 36.55
CA THR A 591 -7.36 29.94 36.85
C THR A 591 -6.81 28.99 37.92
N THR A 592 -5.55 28.59 37.82
CA THR A 592 -4.88 27.72 38.81
C THR A 592 -4.82 28.37 40.21
N THR A 593 -4.75 29.71 40.27
CA THR A 593 -4.77 30.46 41.54
C THR A 593 -6.15 30.49 42.21
N LYS A 594 -7.25 30.43 41.44
CA LYS A 594 -8.62 30.42 41.99
C LYS A 594 -9.06 29.06 42.53
N ASN A 595 -8.42 27.99 42.07
CA ASN A 595 -8.74 26.61 42.44
C ASN A 595 -7.87 26.07 43.60
N ARG A 596 -6.97 26.89 44.14
CA ARG A 596 -6.11 26.61 45.30
C ARG A 596 -6.39 27.63 46.39
#